data_AF-A0A7K9K5L1-F1
#
_entry.id   AF-A0A7K9K5L1-F1
#
_cell.length_a   1.000
_cell.length_b   1.000
_cell.length_c   1.000
_cell.angle_alpha   90.00
_cell.angle_beta   90.00
_cell.angle_gamma   90.00
#
_symmetry.space_group_name_H-M   'P 1'
#
loop_
_entity.id
_entity.type
_entity.pdbx_description
1 polymer ?
#
loop_
_entity_poly.entity_id
_entity_poly.type
_entity_poly.pdbx_seq_one_letter_code
_entity_poly.pdbx_strand_id
1 'polypeptide(L)'
;WVPQLSSSFLLPNATELLSPPQGAAAGLLRAEGVPRGRRKRHLSAHDMSVILDYHNQVRAQVSPPAANMEYMVWDERLARAAEAWAARCLWDHGPPEVMKYVGQNLSIQSGRYRSVMDMVKSWHQEKQHYSFPHPRECSPRCPSKCSGSVCSHYTQMVWATSSRLGCALGTCANMRVWGSTWRHATLLVCNYAIKGNWLGEAPYKVGRPCSACPPSYGGGCSNNMCFSGVKSNQVSWF
;
A
#
# COMPACT_ATOMS: atom_id res chain seq x y z
N TRP A 1 -39.24 -48.92 -42.36
CA TRP A 1 -38.94 -47.81 -43.29
C TRP A 1 -37.45 -47.62 -43.25
N VAL A 2 -36.83 -47.92 -44.39
CA VAL A 2 -35.41 -48.22 -44.57
C VAL A 2 -34.54 -46.97 -44.29
N PRO A 3 -33.37 -47.14 -43.65
CA PRO A 3 -32.40 -46.11 -43.27
C PRO A 3 -31.42 -45.84 -44.44
N GLN A 4 -30.28 -45.16 -44.20
CA GLN A 4 -28.96 -45.24 -44.89
C GLN A 4 -28.36 -43.84 -45.17
N LEU A 5 -27.05 -43.56 -45.06
CA LEU A 5 -25.78 -44.30 -44.88
C LEU A 5 -24.83 -43.38 -44.02
N SER A 6 -23.99 -43.79 -43.06
CA SER A 6 -22.83 -44.72 -43.06
C SER A 6 -21.77 -44.33 -44.13
N SER A 7 -20.46 -44.31 -43.98
CA SER A 7 -19.45 -44.90 -43.08
C SER A 7 -18.16 -44.08 -43.33
N SER A 8 -17.42 -43.66 -42.30
CA SER A 8 -16.11 -44.20 -41.89
C SER A 8 -15.23 -44.81 -43.01
N PHE A 9 -13.98 -44.37 -43.12
CA PHE A 9 -12.80 -45.13 -42.62
C PHE A 9 -11.44 -44.63 -43.18
N LEU A 10 -10.47 -44.55 -42.25
CA LEU A 10 -9.04 -44.92 -42.33
C LEU A 10 -8.00 -44.05 -43.06
N LEU A 11 -6.94 -43.80 -42.28
CA LEU A 11 -5.60 -43.32 -42.64
C LEU A 11 -4.86 -44.29 -43.59
N PRO A 12 -3.79 -43.84 -44.26
CA PRO A 12 -2.48 -44.23 -43.73
C PRO A 12 -1.40 -43.14 -43.76
N ASN A 13 -0.45 -43.36 -42.86
CA ASN A 13 0.83 -42.70 -42.72
C ASN A 13 1.75 -43.05 -43.91
N ALA A 14 2.52 -42.09 -44.43
CA ALA A 14 3.67 -42.37 -45.28
C ALA A 14 4.74 -41.31 -45.04
N THR A 15 5.83 -41.75 -44.42
CA THR A 15 7.11 -41.06 -44.33
C THR A 15 7.90 -41.38 -45.61
N GLU A 16 8.50 -40.39 -46.27
CA GLU A 16 9.78 -40.42 -47.02
C GLU A 16 9.91 -39.10 -47.81
N LEU A 17 10.81 -38.21 -47.38
CA LEU A 17 12.16 -38.00 -47.93
C LEU A 17 12.16 -37.32 -49.31
N LEU A 18 12.69 -36.10 -49.37
CA LEU A 18 13.73 -35.64 -50.32
C LEU A 18 14.16 -34.19 -50.00
N SER A 19 15.48 -33.98 -50.03
CA SER A 19 16.26 -32.80 -49.62
C SER A 19 16.09 -31.56 -50.54
N PRO A 20 16.66 -30.38 -50.18
CA PRO A 20 16.16 -29.06 -50.60
C PRO A 20 16.85 -28.51 -51.86
N PRO A 21 16.22 -27.58 -52.61
CA PRO A 21 16.95 -26.70 -53.50
C PRO A 21 17.42 -25.45 -52.73
N GLN A 22 18.69 -25.13 -52.93
CA GLN A 22 19.35 -23.92 -52.47
C GLN A 22 18.74 -22.68 -53.13
N GLY A 23 18.58 -21.62 -52.34
CA GLY A 23 18.76 -20.25 -52.80
C GLY A 23 17.54 -19.54 -53.41
N ALA A 24 16.85 -18.77 -52.57
CA ALA A 24 16.35 -17.45 -52.96
C ALA A 24 16.17 -16.60 -51.70
N ALA A 25 16.89 -15.48 -51.63
CA ALA A 25 16.84 -14.51 -50.55
C ALA A 25 15.43 -13.87 -50.47
N ALA A 26 14.74 -14.08 -49.35
CA ALA A 26 13.55 -13.33 -48.98
C ALA A 26 13.86 -12.54 -47.71
N GLY A 27 13.73 -11.21 -47.82
CA GLY A 27 14.19 -10.25 -46.83
C GLY A 27 13.60 -10.46 -45.44
N LEU A 28 14.45 -10.23 -44.44
CA LEU A 28 14.03 -10.01 -43.05
C LEU A 28 13.06 -8.82 -43.01
N LEU A 29 11.77 -9.10 -42.95
CA LEU A 29 10.83 -8.17 -42.37
C LEU A 29 11.19 -8.06 -40.88
N ARG A 30 11.92 -7.00 -40.55
CA ARG A 30 12.09 -6.54 -39.18
C ARG A 30 10.68 -6.40 -38.60
N ALA A 31 10.35 -7.25 -37.63
CA ALA A 31 9.25 -6.98 -36.74
C ALA A 31 9.56 -5.65 -36.05
N GLU A 32 8.90 -4.59 -36.50
CA GLU A 32 8.76 -3.33 -35.77
C GLU A 32 8.36 -3.71 -34.34
N GLY A 33 9.28 -3.49 -33.40
CA GLY A 33 9.07 -3.83 -32.01
C GLY A 33 7.84 -3.09 -31.51
N VAL A 34 6.81 -3.84 -31.12
CA VAL A 34 5.68 -3.30 -30.36
C VAL A 34 6.26 -2.44 -29.24
N PRO A 35 5.93 -1.14 -29.15
CA PRO A 35 6.42 -0.30 -28.07
C PRO A 35 6.03 -0.97 -26.77
N ARG A 36 7.02 -1.38 -25.96
CA ARG A 36 6.78 -1.86 -24.60
C ARG A 36 6.16 -0.69 -23.84
N GLY A 37 4.83 -0.60 -23.84
CA GLY A 37 4.09 0.31 -23.01
C GLY A 37 4.63 0.20 -21.60
N ARG A 38 5.05 1.32 -21.04
CA ARG A 38 5.62 1.38 -19.69
C ARG A 38 4.55 0.83 -18.75
N ARG A 39 4.73 -0.40 -18.24
CA ARG A 39 3.75 -1.04 -17.35
C ARG A 39 3.43 -0.09 -16.21
N LYS A 40 2.14 0.14 -15.93
CA LYS A 40 1.71 0.89 -14.74
C LYS A 40 2.36 0.21 -13.52
N ARG A 41 3.04 0.99 -12.68
CA ARG A 41 3.68 0.46 -11.47
C ARG A 41 2.58 0.11 -10.47
N HIS A 42 2.44 -1.17 -10.14
CA HIS A 42 1.62 -1.65 -9.03
C HIS A 42 2.53 -2.01 -7.86
N LEU A 43 1.97 -2.08 -6.64
CA LEU A 43 2.68 -2.69 -5.51
C LEU A 43 2.75 -4.19 -5.72
N SER A 44 3.92 -4.80 -5.57
CA SER A 44 4.06 -6.25 -5.53
C SER A 44 3.64 -6.79 -4.16
N ALA A 45 3.38 -8.10 -4.04
CA ALA A 45 3.13 -8.73 -2.74
C ALA A 45 4.29 -8.50 -1.75
N HIS A 46 5.53 -8.47 -2.26
CA HIS A 46 6.69 -8.12 -1.44
C HIS A 46 6.62 -6.68 -0.94
N ASP A 47 6.29 -5.71 -1.80
CA ASP A 47 6.12 -4.31 -1.41
C ASP A 47 5.05 -4.14 -0.32
N MET A 48 3.92 -4.84 -0.46
CA MET A 48 2.84 -4.83 0.53
C MET A 48 3.34 -5.32 1.89
N SER A 49 4.09 -6.43 1.93
CA SER A 49 4.68 -6.96 3.16
C SER A 49 5.64 -5.96 3.79
N VAL A 50 6.61 -5.43 3.02
CA VAL A 50 7.63 -4.54 3.60
C VAL A 50 7.03 -3.21 4.09
N ILE A 51 5.98 -2.70 3.44
CA ILE A 51 5.24 -1.53 3.92
C ILE A 51 4.61 -1.84 5.28
N LEU A 52 3.86 -2.95 5.38
CA LEU A 52 3.18 -3.33 6.61
C LEU A 52 4.16 -3.63 7.75
N ASP A 53 5.20 -4.41 7.47
CA ASP A 53 6.23 -4.79 8.42
C ASP A 53 6.94 -3.56 8.98
N TYR A 54 7.24 -2.58 8.12
CA TYR A 54 7.84 -1.32 8.55
C TYR A 54 6.90 -0.48 9.41
N HIS A 55 5.59 -0.44 9.12
CA HIS A 55 4.62 0.21 10.01
C HIS A 55 4.63 -0.45 11.39
N ASN A 56 4.53 -1.78 11.46
CA ASN A 56 4.56 -2.52 12.71
C ASN A 56 5.90 -2.35 13.47
N GLN A 57 7.02 -2.27 12.75
CA GLN A 57 8.33 -1.97 13.34
C GLN A 57 8.35 -0.58 14.00
N VAL A 58 7.87 0.45 13.30
CA VAL A 58 7.81 1.82 13.83
C VAL A 58 6.88 1.89 15.04
N ARG A 59 5.72 1.23 14.99
CA ARG A 59 4.73 1.14 16.08
C ARG A 59 5.28 0.46 17.33
N ALA A 60 6.09 -0.59 17.17
CA ALA A 60 6.73 -1.32 18.27
C ALA A 60 7.82 -0.51 19.02
N GLN A 61 8.36 0.53 18.37
CA GLN A 61 9.55 1.28 18.80
C GLN A 61 9.24 2.75 19.13
N VAL A 62 7.97 3.08 19.37
CA VAL A 62 7.58 4.43 19.77
C VAL A 62 8.16 4.80 21.14
N SER A 63 8.48 6.09 21.28
CA SER A 63 8.87 6.69 22.55
C SER A 63 8.05 7.98 22.74
N PRO A 64 7.37 8.16 23.88
CA PRO A 64 7.26 7.23 25.01
C PRO A 64 6.56 5.90 24.65
N PRO A 65 6.73 4.81 25.44
CA PRO A 65 6.10 3.53 25.15
C PRO A 65 4.57 3.60 25.16
N ALA A 66 3.94 2.86 24.24
CA ALA A 66 2.49 2.82 24.07
C ALA A 66 1.86 1.63 24.81
N ALA A 67 0.85 1.90 25.64
CA ALA A 67 0.13 0.88 26.39
C ALA A 67 -0.91 0.12 25.57
N ASN A 68 -1.42 0.71 24.49
CA ASN A 68 -2.59 0.24 23.74
C ASN A 68 -2.34 0.13 22.22
N MET A 69 -1.08 0.02 21.78
CA MET A 69 -0.76 -0.02 20.35
C MET A 69 -1.29 -1.30 19.71
N GLU A 70 -2.26 -1.20 18.80
CA GLU A 70 -2.80 -2.38 18.10
C GLU A 70 -1.86 -2.87 17.00
N TYR A 71 -1.75 -4.19 16.82
CA TYR A 71 -1.03 -4.76 15.67
C TYR A 71 -1.78 -4.42 14.38
N MET A 72 -1.04 -3.98 13.36
CA MET A 72 -1.59 -3.59 12.06
C MET A 72 -1.57 -4.77 11.09
N VAL A 73 -2.68 -4.96 10.36
CA VAL A 73 -2.80 -5.96 9.29
C VAL A 73 -3.11 -5.29 7.95
N TRP A 74 -2.79 -5.98 6.86
CA TRP A 74 -3.14 -5.54 5.52
C TRP A 74 -4.62 -5.78 5.22
N ASP A 75 -5.29 -4.78 4.63
CA ASP A 75 -6.69 -4.83 4.23
C ASP A 75 -6.82 -4.54 2.72
N GLU A 76 -7.26 -5.56 1.98
CA GLU A 76 -7.40 -5.51 0.54
C GLU A 76 -8.45 -4.50 0.04
N ARG A 77 -9.47 -4.19 0.86
CA ARG A 77 -10.48 -3.18 0.50
C ARG A 77 -9.88 -1.79 0.59
N LEU A 78 -9.07 -1.52 1.62
CA LEU A 78 -8.33 -0.27 1.74
C LEU A 78 -7.32 -0.10 0.60
N ALA A 79 -6.64 -1.17 0.20
CA ALA A 79 -5.68 -1.16 -0.92
C ALA A 79 -6.37 -0.86 -2.25
N ARG A 80 -7.51 -1.49 -2.54
CA ARG A 80 -8.32 -1.16 -3.74
C ARG A 80 -8.83 0.27 -3.74
N ALA A 81 -9.27 0.78 -2.60
CA ALA A 81 -9.68 2.19 -2.48
C ALA A 81 -8.49 3.14 -2.70
N ALA A 82 -7.30 2.79 -2.20
CA ALA A 82 -6.07 3.55 -2.44
C ALA A 82 -5.67 3.53 -3.93
N GLU A 83 -5.84 2.39 -4.61
CA GLU A 83 -5.58 2.25 -6.05
C GLU A 83 -6.50 3.14 -6.88
N ALA A 84 -7.80 3.12 -6.57
CA ALA A 84 -8.79 3.96 -7.23
C ALA A 84 -8.46 5.46 -7.08
N TRP A 85 -7.99 5.87 -5.89
CA TRP A 85 -7.59 7.25 -5.64
C TRP A 85 -6.27 7.62 -6.35
N ALA A 86 -5.26 6.75 -6.26
CA ALA A 86 -3.96 6.95 -6.90
C ALA A 86 -4.07 7.08 -8.43
N ALA A 87 -5.02 6.37 -9.04
CA ALA A 87 -5.31 6.42 -10.47
C ALA A 87 -5.83 7.79 -10.94
N ARG A 88 -6.36 8.63 -10.03
CA ARG A 88 -6.84 9.98 -10.37
C ARG A 88 -5.71 10.96 -10.63
N CYS A 89 -4.49 10.66 -10.20
CA CYS A 89 -3.33 11.55 -10.35
C CYS A 89 -3.61 12.96 -9.80
N LEU A 90 -4.16 13.01 -8.58
CA LEU A 90 -4.43 14.23 -7.84
C LEU A 90 -3.55 14.26 -6.59
N TRP A 91 -2.87 15.38 -6.37
CA TRP A 91 -2.15 15.62 -5.11
C TRP A 91 -3.11 16.23 -4.08
N ASP A 92 -4.05 15.42 -3.62
CA ASP A 92 -5.03 15.78 -2.61
C ASP A 92 -5.58 14.52 -1.91
N HIS A 93 -6.13 14.68 -0.72
CA HIS A 93 -6.74 13.59 0.05
C HIS A 93 -8.13 13.24 -0.48
N GLY A 94 -8.50 11.95 -0.42
CA GLY A 94 -9.85 11.55 -0.76
C GLY A 94 -10.10 10.05 -1.00
N PRO A 95 -11.31 9.71 -1.47
CA PRO A 95 -12.39 10.65 -1.81
C PRO A 95 -13.09 11.23 -0.55
N PRO A 96 -13.63 12.47 -0.58
CA PRO A 96 -14.07 13.19 0.63
C PRO A 96 -15.07 12.42 1.50
N GLU A 97 -15.97 11.67 0.88
CA GLU A 97 -17.02 10.90 1.54
C GLU A 97 -16.51 9.77 2.45
N VAL A 98 -15.29 9.25 2.20
CA VAL A 98 -14.68 8.22 3.06
C VAL A 98 -13.68 8.80 4.08
N MET A 99 -13.20 10.03 3.87
CA MET A 99 -12.17 10.67 4.71
C MET A 99 -12.63 11.01 6.13
N LYS A 100 -13.94 10.92 6.40
CA LYS A 100 -14.52 10.97 7.75
C LYS A 100 -14.23 9.71 8.59
N TYR A 101 -13.96 8.56 7.97
CA TYR A 101 -13.77 7.27 8.65
C TYR A 101 -12.41 6.63 8.42
N VAL A 102 -11.76 7.00 7.31
CA VAL A 102 -10.47 6.46 6.87
C VAL A 102 -9.38 7.52 7.05
N GLY A 103 -8.22 7.11 7.55
CA GLY A 103 -6.99 7.91 7.54
C GLY A 103 -6.29 7.75 6.19
N GLN A 104 -5.54 8.74 5.73
CA GLN A 104 -4.80 8.63 4.47
C GLN A 104 -3.47 9.36 4.54
N ASN A 105 -2.39 8.67 4.20
CA ASN A 105 -1.10 9.28 3.95
C ASN A 105 -0.81 9.26 2.45
N LEU A 106 -0.25 10.36 1.96
CA LEU A 106 0.18 10.52 0.58
C LEU A 106 1.69 10.75 0.55
N SER A 107 2.36 10.18 -0.44
CA SER A 107 3.75 10.50 -0.74
C SER A 107 3.92 10.60 -2.24
N ILE A 108 4.80 11.49 -2.69
CA ILE A 108 5.00 11.77 -4.11
C ILE A 108 6.49 11.91 -4.41
N GLN A 109 6.90 11.33 -5.53
CA GLN A 109 8.22 11.54 -6.11
C GLN A 109 8.08 11.85 -7.59
N SER A 110 8.92 12.74 -8.13
CA SER A 110 9.06 12.94 -9.58
C SER A 110 10.45 12.50 -10.05
N GLY A 111 10.58 12.19 -11.34
CA GLY A 111 11.83 11.73 -11.92
C GLY A 111 12.12 10.24 -11.66
N ARG A 112 13.36 9.92 -11.27
CA ARG A 112 13.78 8.52 -11.06
C ARG A 112 13.24 7.99 -9.73
N TYR A 113 12.14 7.23 -9.81
CA TYR A 113 11.64 6.43 -8.70
C TYR A 113 12.76 5.56 -8.12
N ARG A 114 12.95 5.63 -6.80
CA ARG A 114 13.95 4.85 -6.07
C ARG A 114 13.33 3.59 -5.47
N SER A 115 12.50 3.76 -4.45
CA SER A 115 11.79 2.67 -3.80
C SER A 115 10.52 3.16 -3.10
N VAL A 116 9.56 2.26 -2.90
CA VAL A 116 8.35 2.55 -2.09
C VAL A 116 8.73 2.76 -0.64
N MET A 117 9.79 2.08 -0.17
CA MET A 117 10.26 2.23 1.19
C MET A 117 10.81 3.62 1.48
N ASP A 118 11.43 4.31 0.53
CA ASP A 118 11.85 5.69 0.73
C ASP A 118 10.64 6.62 0.95
N MET A 119 9.55 6.37 0.24
CA MET A 119 8.30 7.13 0.37
C MET A 119 7.60 6.90 1.71
N VAL A 120 7.67 5.68 2.27
CA VAL A 120 7.13 5.38 3.61
C VAL A 120 8.08 5.86 4.71
N LYS A 121 9.39 5.74 4.51
CA LYS A 121 10.40 6.24 5.45
C LYS A 121 10.33 7.75 5.62
N SER A 122 10.00 8.51 4.58
CA SER A 122 9.83 9.96 4.69
C SER A 122 8.71 10.35 5.66
N TRP A 123 7.63 9.56 5.75
CA TRP A 123 6.60 9.77 6.77
C TRP A 123 7.14 9.52 8.19
N HIS A 124 7.89 8.43 8.40
CA HIS A 124 8.49 8.16 9.70
C HIS A 124 9.50 9.24 10.12
N GLN A 125 10.26 9.81 9.18
CA GLN A 125 11.25 10.85 9.45
C GLN A 125 10.65 12.10 10.11
N GLU A 126 9.36 12.36 9.92
CA GLU A 126 8.66 13.46 10.63
C GLU A 126 8.72 13.32 12.15
N LYS A 127 8.98 12.12 12.68
CA LYS A 127 9.25 11.87 14.11
C LYS A 127 10.29 12.82 14.69
N GLN A 128 11.29 13.23 13.91
CA GLN A 128 12.33 14.16 14.37
C GLN A 128 11.80 15.56 14.70
N HIS A 129 10.63 15.91 14.18
CA HIS A 129 9.95 17.19 14.39
C HIS A 129 8.73 17.07 15.31
N TYR A 130 8.36 15.85 15.69
CA TYR A 130 7.19 15.58 16.51
C TYR A 130 7.59 15.41 17.97
N SER A 131 6.88 16.10 18.86
CA SER A 131 6.99 15.89 20.30
C SER A 131 5.70 15.29 20.83
N PHE A 132 5.79 14.16 21.52
CA PHE A 132 4.60 13.55 22.11
C PHE A 132 4.00 14.47 23.20
N PRO A 133 2.69 14.76 23.20
CA PRO A 133 2.08 15.60 24.22
C PRO A 133 2.11 14.90 25.58
N HIS A 134 2.63 15.56 26.60
CA HIS A 134 2.67 14.96 27.93
C HIS A 134 1.22 14.76 28.44
N PRO A 135 0.88 13.65 29.15
CA PRO A 135 -0.50 13.40 29.59
C PRO A 135 -1.12 14.55 30.40
N ARG A 136 -0.31 15.31 31.15
CA ARG A 136 -0.75 16.50 31.91
C ARG A 136 -1.19 17.67 31.03
N GLU A 137 -0.76 17.71 29.77
CA GLU A 137 -1.14 18.74 28.80
C GLU A 137 -2.43 18.39 28.05
N CYS A 138 -2.92 17.16 28.20
CA CYS A 138 -4.12 16.66 27.55
C CYS A 138 -5.36 16.88 28.44
N SER A 139 -5.83 18.12 28.51
CA SER A 139 -7.07 18.46 29.25
C SER A 139 -7.73 19.74 28.70
N PRO A 140 -8.95 19.68 28.13
CA PRO A 140 -9.70 18.49 27.73
C PRO A 140 -9.18 17.86 26.42
N ARG A 141 -8.22 18.51 25.76
CA ARG A 141 -7.64 18.12 24.47
C ARG A 141 -6.11 18.16 24.58
N CYS A 142 -5.44 17.31 23.83
CA CYS A 142 -3.99 17.31 23.67
C CYS A 142 -3.55 18.40 22.67
N PRO A 143 -2.44 19.11 22.93
CA PRO A 143 -1.84 20.00 21.94
C PRO A 143 -1.19 19.21 20.79
N SER A 144 -1.27 19.75 19.58
CA SER A 144 -0.43 19.29 18.48
C SER A 144 0.94 19.93 18.58
N LYS A 145 2.00 19.13 18.69
CA LYS A 145 3.38 19.60 18.81
C LYS A 145 4.21 19.11 17.63
N CYS A 146 4.27 19.93 16.60
CA CYS A 146 5.08 19.71 15.42
C CYS A 146 5.93 20.96 15.16
N SER A 147 7.25 20.79 15.13
CA SER A 147 8.18 21.87 14.79
C SER A 147 8.50 21.95 13.29
N GLY A 148 8.14 20.92 12.53
CA GLY A 148 8.28 20.85 11.09
C GLY A 148 7.04 21.35 10.36
N SER A 149 7.09 21.36 9.03
CA SER A 149 5.93 21.70 8.20
C SER A 149 4.81 20.66 8.29
N VAL A 150 5.16 19.39 8.52
CA VAL A 150 4.22 18.26 8.62
C VAL A 150 4.74 17.23 9.62
N CYS A 151 3.86 16.77 10.51
CA CYS A 151 4.08 15.59 11.37
C CYS A 151 2.92 14.59 11.32
N SER A 152 1.86 14.91 10.58
CA SER A 152 0.62 14.14 10.57
C SER A 152 0.77 12.77 9.92
N HIS A 153 1.76 12.59 9.03
CA HIS A 153 2.00 11.28 8.44
C HIS A 153 2.61 10.34 9.48
N TYR A 154 3.61 10.80 10.24
CA TYR A 154 4.18 10.02 11.35
C TYR A 154 3.11 9.66 12.38
N THR A 155 2.32 10.63 12.85
CA THR A 155 1.29 10.36 13.88
C THR A 155 0.22 9.39 13.39
N GLN A 156 -0.11 9.40 12.09
CA GLN A 156 -0.99 8.39 11.49
C GLN A 156 -0.36 6.99 11.47
N MET A 157 0.94 6.87 11.17
CA MET A 157 1.64 5.57 11.19
C MET A 157 1.60 4.93 12.59
N VAL A 158 1.73 5.77 13.63
CA VAL A 158 1.77 5.33 15.04
C VAL A 158 0.43 5.51 15.78
N TRP A 159 -0.68 5.65 15.06
CA TRP A 159 -1.99 5.78 15.70
C TRP A 159 -2.47 4.44 16.26
N ALA A 160 -2.66 4.35 17.58
CA ALA A 160 -2.87 3.08 18.29
C ALA A 160 -4.01 2.25 17.69
N THR A 161 -5.15 2.87 17.38
CA THR A 161 -6.37 2.18 16.91
C THR A 161 -6.43 1.98 15.39
N SER A 162 -5.45 2.49 14.64
CA SER A 162 -5.33 2.20 13.21
C SER A 162 -4.71 0.81 13.03
N SER A 163 -5.54 -0.23 13.08
CA SER A 163 -5.12 -1.64 12.99
C SER A 163 -5.21 -2.24 11.59
N ARG A 164 -5.65 -1.47 10.57
CA ARG A 164 -5.72 -1.90 9.17
C ARG A 164 -5.03 -0.90 8.25
N LEU A 165 -4.29 -1.42 7.27
CA LEU A 165 -3.57 -0.64 6.26
C LEU A 165 -3.82 -1.22 4.87
N GLY A 166 -3.99 -0.36 3.86
CA GLY A 166 -3.93 -0.78 2.47
C GLY A 166 -3.41 0.35 1.60
N CYS A 167 -2.48 0.04 0.70
CA CYS A 167 -1.79 1.05 -0.11
C CYS A 167 -1.82 0.72 -1.59
N ALA A 168 -1.54 1.72 -2.43
CA ALA A 168 -1.34 1.57 -3.85
C ALA A 168 -0.41 2.64 -4.44
N LEU A 169 0.22 2.31 -5.57
CA LEU A 169 1.02 3.23 -6.37
C LEU A 169 0.25 3.68 -7.62
N GLY A 170 0.30 4.97 -7.91
CA GLY A 170 -0.13 5.58 -9.16
C GLY A 170 1.05 6.17 -9.91
N THR A 171 1.18 5.87 -11.20
CA THR A 171 2.16 6.55 -12.08
C THR A 171 1.43 7.56 -12.95
N CYS A 172 1.80 8.84 -12.81
CA CYS A 172 1.12 9.98 -13.40
C CYS A 172 2.01 10.67 -14.43
N ALA A 173 1.50 10.87 -15.65
CA ALA A 173 2.27 11.55 -16.69
C ALA A 173 2.55 13.01 -16.30
N ASN A 174 1.52 13.71 -15.82
CA ASN A 174 1.59 15.05 -15.26
C ASN A 174 0.73 15.09 -14.00
N MET A 175 1.19 15.78 -12.96
CA MET A 175 0.41 16.02 -11.75
C MET A 175 0.68 17.43 -11.24
N ARG A 176 -0.36 18.16 -10.82
CA ARG A 176 -0.18 19.50 -10.24
C ARG A 176 0.08 19.36 -8.75
N VAL A 177 1.21 19.85 -8.30
CA VAL A 177 1.73 19.69 -6.93
C VAL A 177 2.26 21.06 -6.48
N TRP A 178 1.70 21.62 -5.42
CA TRP A 178 2.09 22.94 -4.88
C TRP A 178 2.20 24.05 -5.95
N GLY A 179 1.21 24.11 -6.85
CA GLY A 179 1.17 25.11 -7.92
C GLY A 179 2.04 24.81 -9.14
N SER A 180 2.91 23.80 -9.11
CA SER A 180 3.78 23.40 -10.22
C SER A 180 3.35 22.09 -10.87
N THR A 181 3.69 21.87 -12.14
CA THR A 181 3.41 20.58 -12.83
C THR A 181 4.61 19.65 -12.69
N TRP A 182 4.42 18.53 -12.03
CA TRP A 182 5.40 17.46 -11.89
C TRP A 182 5.19 16.43 -12.98
N ARG A 183 6.21 16.16 -13.78
CA ARG A 183 6.17 15.16 -14.86
C ARG A 183 6.64 13.81 -14.37
N HIS A 184 6.04 12.74 -14.88
CA HIS A 184 6.36 11.35 -14.52
C HIS A 184 6.36 11.13 -12.99
N ALA A 185 5.34 11.66 -12.32
CA ALA A 185 5.21 11.54 -10.88
C ALA A 185 4.76 10.12 -10.49
N THR A 186 5.29 9.64 -9.37
CA THR A 186 4.81 8.44 -8.69
C THR A 186 4.14 8.88 -7.40
N LEU A 187 2.86 8.55 -7.26
CA LEU A 187 2.02 8.84 -6.10
C LEU A 187 1.82 7.54 -5.30
N LEU A 188 2.17 7.54 -4.02
CA LEU A 188 1.81 6.50 -3.07
C LEU A 188 0.63 6.98 -2.25
N VAL A 189 -0.43 6.18 -2.21
CA VAL A 189 -1.60 6.38 -1.35
C VAL A 189 -1.65 5.22 -0.37
N CYS A 190 -1.73 5.51 0.93
CA CYS A 190 -1.97 4.52 1.97
C CYS A 190 -3.18 4.92 2.80
N ASN A 191 -4.16 4.02 2.91
CA ASN A 191 -5.38 4.20 3.69
C ASN A 191 -5.28 3.40 5.00
N TYR A 192 -5.78 4.00 6.08
CA TYR A 192 -5.73 3.46 7.44
C TYR A 192 -7.14 3.33 8.01
N ALA A 193 -7.44 2.22 8.66
CA ALA A 193 -8.67 2.06 9.44
C ALA A 193 -8.38 1.50 10.84
N ILE A 194 -8.97 2.02 11.91
CA ILE A 194 -9.82 3.23 11.93
C ILE A 194 -8.95 4.50 11.71
N LYS A 195 -9.52 5.59 11.18
CA LYS A 195 -8.86 6.88 11.03
C LYS A 195 -8.13 7.32 12.31
N GLY A 196 -6.90 7.82 12.13
CA GLY A 196 -6.14 8.50 13.17
C GLY A 196 -6.18 10.03 13.06
N ASN A 197 -5.30 10.69 13.81
CA ASN A 197 -5.16 12.15 13.84
C ASN A 197 -6.45 12.90 14.22
N TRP A 198 -7.18 12.36 15.20
CA TRP A 198 -8.33 13.06 15.79
C TRP A 198 -7.89 14.35 16.47
N LEU A 199 -8.60 15.44 16.21
CA LEU A 199 -8.26 16.76 16.73
C LEU A 199 -8.34 16.75 18.26
N GLY A 200 -7.23 17.07 18.90
CA GLY A 200 -7.15 17.11 20.36
C GLY A 200 -6.87 15.75 21.00
N GLU A 201 -6.47 14.73 20.24
CA GLU A 201 -6.07 13.43 20.76
C GLU A 201 -4.59 13.16 20.53
N ALA A 202 -3.99 12.39 21.45
CA ALA A 202 -2.64 11.86 21.27
C ALA A 202 -2.68 10.56 20.44
N PRO A 203 -1.61 10.20 19.71
CA PRO A 203 -1.63 9.01 18.86
C PRO A 203 -1.83 7.69 19.59
N TYR A 204 -1.46 7.62 20.87
CA TYR A 204 -1.58 6.42 21.70
C TYR A 204 -1.60 6.78 23.18
N LYS A 205 -1.95 5.82 24.04
CA LYS A 205 -1.87 5.98 25.50
C LYS A 205 -0.47 5.64 25.98
N VAL A 206 0.16 6.54 26.74
CA VAL A 206 1.46 6.27 27.35
C VAL A 206 1.33 5.20 28.45
N GLY A 207 2.25 4.24 28.48
CA GLY A 207 2.35 3.28 29.57
C GLY A 207 3.17 2.05 29.19
N ARG A 208 3.21 1.06 30.08
CA ARG A 208 3.90 -0.21 29.80
C ARG A 208 3.28 -0.85 28.55
N PRO A 209 4.08 -1.33 27.58
CA PRO A 209 3.55 -2.02 26.41
C PRO A 209 2.51 -3.07 26.76
N CYS A 210 1.43 -3.07 25.99
CA CYS A 210 0.27 -3.96 26.13
C CYS A 210 -0.54 -3.85 27.44
N SER A 211 -0.23 -2.91 28.35
CA SER A 211 -0.96 -2.77 29.62
C SER A 211 -2.39 -2.23 29.49
N ALA A 212 -2.76 -1.73 28.31
CA ALA A 212 -4.09 -1.19 28.03
C ALA A 212 -4.65 -1.71 26.69
N CYS A 213 -4.32 -2.95 26.33
CA CYS A 213 -4.89 -3.57 25.14
C CYS A 213 -6.41 -3.73 25.23
N PRO A 214 -7.16 -3.48 24.14
CA PRO A 214 -8.59 -3.75 24.11
C PRO A 214 -8.89 -5.23 24.42
N PRO A 215 -10.00 -5.55 25.11
CA PRO A 215 -10.37 -6.93 25.43
C PRO A 215 -10.49 -7.85 24.21
N SER A 216 -10.76 -7.31 23.02
CA SER A 216 -10.82 -8.04 21.75
C SER A 216 -9.50 -8.75 21.38
N TYR A 217 -8.37 -8.35 21.98
CA TYR A 217 -7.08 -8.98 21.79
C TYR A 217 -6.80 -10.14 22.77
N GLY A 218 -7.71 -10.43 23.70
CA GLY A 218 -7.59 -11.56 24.63
C GLY A 218 -6.37 -11.52 25.55
N GLY A 219 -5.80 -10.32 25.79
CA GLY A 219 -4.57 -10.14 26.57
C GLY A 219 -3.27 -10.47 25.82
N GLY A 220 -3.34 -10.78 24.52
CA GLY A 220 -2.16 -11.10 23.72
C GLY A 220 -1.27 -9.89 23.47
N CYS A 221 0.04 -10.10 23.60
CA CYS A 221 1.07 -9.09 23.40
C CYS A 221 2.21 -9.68 22.56
N SER A 222 2.59 -8.98 21.51
CA SER A 222 3.72 -9.36 20.66
C SER A 222 4.45 -8.11 20.21
N ASN A 223 5.78 -8.07 20.36
CA ASN A 223 6.62 -6.94 19.97
C ASN A 223 6.05 -5.57 20.41
N ASN A 224 5.67 -5.45 21.69
CA ASN A 224 5.10 -4.25 22.30
C ASN A 224 3.72 -3.81 21.76
N MET A 225 3.01 -4.68 21.01
CA MET A 225 1.70 -4.40 20.44
C MET A 225 0.64 -5.42 20.88
N CYS A 226 -0.60 -4.97 20.96
CA CYS A 226 -1.79 -5.78 21.19
C CYS A 226 -2.00 -6.71 20.00
N PHE A 227 -1.93 -8.01 20.24
CA PHE A 227 -1.87 -9.02 19.19
C PHE A 227 -2.77 -10.21 19.53
N SER A 228 -3.70 -10.54 18.63
CA SER A 228 -4.70 -11.60 18.85
C SER A 228 -4.29 -12.96 18.26
N GLY A 229 -3.03 -13.14 17.85
CA GLY A 229 -2.59 -14.41 17.26
C GLY A 229 -3.05 -14.61 15.82
N VAL A 230 -3.22 -13.52 15.05
CA VAL A 230 -3.67 -13.64 13.64
C VAL A 230 -2.73 -14.55 12.85
N LYS A 231 -3.30 -15.54 12.14
CA LYS A 231 -2.56 -16.52 11.34
C LYS A 231 -2.07 -15.96 10.00
N SER A 232 -2.62 -14.82 9.59
CA SER A 232 -2.28 -14.12 8.35
C SER A 232 -2.23 -12.61 8.62
N ASN A 233 -1.24 -11.95 8.03
CA ASN A 233 -1.13 -10.49 8.04
C ASN A 233 -1.99 -9.84 6.94
N GLN A 234 -2.77 -10.63 6.20
CA GLN A 234 -3.70 -10.17 5.18
C GLN A 234 -5.13 -10.56 5.54
N VAL A 235 -6.04 -9.60 5.45
CA VAL A 235 -7.48 -9.83 5.61
C VAL A 235 -8.15 -9.66 4.25
N SER A 236 -8.56 -10.78 3.66
CA SER A 236 -9.44 -10.82 2.50
C SER A 236 -10.87 -11.08 2.96
N TRP A 237 -11.76 -10.10 2.81
CA TRP A 237 -13.19 -10.33 2.97
C TRP A 237 -13.74 -10.74 1.60
N PHE A 238 -14.13 -12.02 1.47
CA PHE A 238 -14.86 -12.54 0.32
C PHE A 238 -16.19 -11.80 0.12
#